data_AF-Q07325-F1
#
_entry.id   AF-Q07325-F1
#
_cell.length_a   1.000
_cell.length_b   1.000
_cell.length_c   1.000
_cell.angle_alpha   90.00
_cell.angle_beta   90.00
_cell.angle_gamma   90.00
#
_symmetry.space_group_name_H-M   'P 1'
#
loop_
_entity.id
_entity.type
_entity.pdbx_description
1 polymer ?
#
loop_
_entity_poly.entity_id
_entity_poly.type
_entity_poly.pdbx_seq_one_letter_code
_entity_poly.pdbx_strand_id
1 'polypeptide(L)'
;MKKSGVLFLLGIILLVLIGVQGTPVVRKGRCSCISTNQGTIHLQSLKDLKQFAPSPSCEKIEIIATLKNGVQTCLNPDSADVKELIKKWEKQVSQKKKQKNGKKHQKKKVLKVRKSQRSRQKKTT
;
A
#
# COMPACT_ATOMS: atom_id res chain seq x y z
N MET A 1 -9.72 51.61 -44.46
CA MET A 1 -9.00 51.49 -43.17
C MET A 1 -9.72 50.68 -42.07
N LYS A 2 -10.92 50.11 -42.30
CA LYS A 2 -11.68 49.35 -41.27
C LYS A 2 -11.13 47.96 -40.93
N LYS A 3 -10.24 47.42 -41.78
CA LYS A 3 -9.78 46.02 -41.73
C LYS A 3 -8.97 45.73 -40.46
N SER A 4 -8.12 46.68 -40.02
CA SER A 4 -7.21 46.47 -38.90
C SER A 4 -7.90 46.29 -37.55
N GLY A 5 -9.00 47.02 -37.29
CA GLY A 5 -9.75 46.89 -36.03
C GLY A 5 -10.48 45.54 -35.91
N VAL A 6 -10.99 45.03 -37.03
CA VAL A 6 -11.62 43.70 -37.09
C VAL A 6 -10.59 42.60 -36.80
N LEU A 7 -9.37 42.73 -37.33
CA LEU A 7 -8.28 41.77 -37.08
C LEU A 7 -7.89 41.69 -35.60
N PHE A 8 -7.85 42.83 -34.89
CA PHE A 8 -7.48 42.86 -33.48
C PHE A 8 -8.54 42.19 -32.58
N LEU A 9 -9.82 42.47 -32.82
CA LEU A 9 -10.93 41.85 -32.09
C LEU A 9 -10.97 40.33 -32.29
N LEU A 10 -10.76 39.87 -33.53
CA LEU A 10 -10.64 38.45 -33.83
C LEU A 10 -9.47 37.81 -33.07
N GLY A 11 -8.34 38.50 -32.94
CA GLY A 11 -7.17 38.01 -32.20
C GLY A 11 -7.42 37.79 -30.71
N ILE A 12 -8.13 38.72 -30.04
CA ILE A 12 -8.44 38.59 -28.60
C ILE A 12 -9.46 37.48 -28.35
N ILE A 13 -10.49 37.39 -29.18
CA ILE A 13 -11.49 36.30 -29.12
C ILE A 13 -10.77 34.95 -29.26
N LEU A 14 -9.85 34.85 -30.22
CA LEU A 14 -9.05 33.65 -30.43
C LEU A 14 -8.20 33.31 -29.20
N LEU A 15 -7.56 34.29 -28.55
CA LEU A 15 -6.71 34.05 -27.38
C LEU A 15 -7.50 33.55 -26.15
N VAL A 16 -8.72 34.06 -25.94
CA VAL A 16 -9.61 33.60 -24.86
C VAL A 16 -10.12 32.18 -25.14
N LEU A 17 -10.49 31.89 -26.40
CA LEU A 17 -10.87 30.54 -26.85
C LEU A 17 -9.74 29.52 -26.66
N ILE A 18 -8.48 29.95 -26.84
CA ILE A 18 -7.34 29.04 -26.74
C ILE A 18 -7.16 28.47 -25.33
N GLY A 19 -7.72 29.08 -24.27
CA GLY A 19 -7.83 28.49 -22.93
C GLY A 19 -6.50 28.06 -22.31
N VAL A 20 -6.04 28.73 -21.25
CA VAL A 20 -4.81 28.32 -20.56
C VAL A 20 -5.04 26.97 -19.86
N GLN A 21 -4.83 25.87 -20.59
CA GLN A 21 -4.75 24.53 -20.02
C GLN A 21 -3.40 24.43 -19.31
N GLY A 22 -3.40 24.70 -18.00
CA GLY A 22 -2.28 24.33 -17.16
C GLY A 22 -2.13 22.80 -17.19
N THR A 23 -1.10 22.30 -17.86
CA THR A 23 -0.77 20.88 -17.77
C THR A 23 -0.28 20.64 -16.35
N PRO A 24 -0.88 19.71 -15.56
CA PRO A 24 -0.22 19.26 -14.36
C PRO A 24 1.08 18.64 -14.85
N VAL A 25 2.20 19.31 -14.61
CA VAL A 25 3.52 18.72 -14.78
C VAL A 25 3.60 17.65 -13.70
N VAL A 26 3.03 16.49 -13.99
CA VAL A 26 3.27 15.27 -13.26
C VAL A 26 4.74 14.98 -13.48
N ARG A 27 5.59 15.59 -12.64
CA ARG A 27 7.00 15.25 -12.56
C ARG A 27 7.00 13.74 -12.39
N LYS A 28 7.57 13.02 -13.35
CA LYS A 28 7.69 11.57 -13.30
C LYS A 28 8.28 11.22 -11.94
N GLY A 29 7.44 10.67 -11.07
CA GLY A 29 7.84 10.42 -9.71
C GLY A 29 8.94 9.34 -9.66
N ARG A 30 9.57 9.21 -8.50
CA ARG A 30 10.58 8.18 -8.27
C ARG A 30 9.95 6.99 -7.58
N CYS A 31 10.21 5.82 -8.14
CA CYS A 31 9.88 4.54 -7.55
C CYS A 31 10.89 4.17 -6.46
N SER A 32 10.48 3.37 -5.47
CA SER A 32 11.36 2.96 -4.36
C SER A 32 12.37 1.92 -4.81
N CYS A 33 12.01 1.09 -5.79
CA CYS A 33 12.83 0.04 -6.36
C CYS A 33 13.60 0.52 -7.59
N ILE A 34 14.93 0.47 -7.49
CA ILE A 34 15.86 0.70 -8.60
C ILE A 34 15.88 -0.51 -9.55
N SER A 35 15.99 -1.72 -8.99
CA SER A 35 15.98 -2.98 -9.72
C SER A 35 15.21 -4.05 -8.94
N THR A 36 14.71 -5.06 -9.65
CA THR A 36 14.06 -6.22 -9.06
C THR A 36 15.06 -7.38 -8.96
N ASN A 37 15.04 -8.09 -7.84
CA ASN A 37 15.84 -9.29 -7.66
C ASN A 37 15.18 -10.47 -8.39
N GLN A 38 15.98 -11.27 -9.09
CA GLN A 38 15.52 -12.44 -9.86
C GLN A 38 15.56 -13.74 -9.03
N GLY A 39 15.96 -13.68 -7.76
CA GLY A 39 16.08 -14.85 -6.90
C GLY A 39 14.75 -15.32 -6.33
N THR A 40 14.63 -16.64 -6.14
CA THR A 40 13.51 -17.26 -5.44
C THR A 40 13.60 -16.97 -3.94
N ILE A 41 12.61 -16.27 -3.40
CA ILE A 41 12.52 -16.03 -1.95
C ILE A 41 11.72 -17.14 -1.29
N HIS A 42 12.32 -17.80 -0.30
CA HIS A 42 11.62 -18.79 0.49
C HIS A 42 10.66 -18.13 1.50
N LEU A 43 9.44 -18.65 1.60
CA LEU A 43 8.40 -18.10 2.49
C LEU A 43 8.80 -18.07 3.97
N GLN A 44 9.71 -18.96 4.39
CA GLN A 44 10.20 -19.02 5.77
C GLN A 44 11.18 -17.88 6.12
N SER A 45 11.88 -17.29 5.16
CA SER A 45 12.79 -16.17 5.40
C SER A 45 12.09 -14.82 5.34
N LEU A 46 10.85 -14.75 4.85
CA LEU A 46 10.03 -13.54 4.85
C LEU A 46 9.61 -13.13 6.26
N LYS A 47 9.84 -11.86 6.58
CA LYS A 47 9.34 -11.15 7.76
C LYS A 47 8.11 -10.32 7.42
N ASP A 48 8.13 -9.64 6.28
CA ASP A 48 7.02 -8.83 5.78
C ASP A 48 7.03 -8.79 4.24
N LEU A 49 5.87 -8.55 3.64
CA LEU A 49 5.70 -8.42 2.20
C LEU A 49 4.71 -7.29 1.91
N LYS A 50 5.18 -6.26 1.21
CA LYS A 50 4.38 -5.07 0.88
C LYS A 50 4.22 -4.95 -0.63
N GLN A 51 2.99 -4.68 -1.05
CA GLN A 51 2.64 -4.38 -2.44
C GLN A 51 2.17 -2.93 -2.52
N PHE A 52 2.75 -2.18 -3.45
CA PHE A 52 2.42 -0.80 -3.76
C PHE A 52 1.80 -0.74 -5.14
N ALA A 53 0.58 -0.22 -5.22
CA ALA A 53 -0.09 0.06 -6.48
C ALA A 53 0.52 1.29 -7.17
N PRO A 54 0.27 1.49 -8.48
CA PRO A 54 0.67 2.71 -9.18
C PRO A 54 0.14 3.96 -8.46
N SER A 55 0.98 4.97 -8.37
CA SER A 55 0.74 6.25 -7.69
C SER A 55 1.31 7.40 -8.51
N PRO A 56 0.94 8.68 -8.24
CA PRO A 56 1.57 9.83 -8.92
C PRO A 56 3.10 9.88 -8.76
N SER A 57 3.61 9.29 -7.68
CA SER A 57 5.03 9.13 -7.42
C SER A 57 5.68 7.95 -8.14
N CYS A 58 4.94 6.94 -8.58
CA CYS A 58 5.50 5.77 -9.25
C CYS A 58 4.44 5.08 -10.11
N GLU A 59 4.66 5.06 -11.43
CA GLU A 59 3.70 4.54 -12.42
C GLU A 59 3.59 3.00 -12.44
N LYS A 60 4.54 2.30 -11.81
CA LYS A 60 4.60 0.83 -11.78
C LYS A 60 4.17 0.27 -10.43
N ILE A 61 3.73 -1.00 -10.44
CA ILE A 61 3.53 -1.78 -9.22
C ILE A 61 4.89 -2.12 -8.62
N GLU A 62 5.04 -1.95 -7.31
CA GLU A 62 6.24 -2.37 -6.59
C GLU A 62 5.89 -3.42 -5.54
N ILE A 63 6.72 -4.44 -5.41
CA ILE A 63 6.60 -5.43 -4.34
C ILE A 63 7.92 -5.44 -3.59
N ILE A 64 7.87 -5.14 -2.29
CA ILE A 64 9.04 -5.08 -1.42
C ILE A 64 8.91 -6.18 -0.37
N ALA A 65 9.83 -7.14 -0.42
CA ALA A 65 9.98 -8.20 0.56
C ALA A 65 10.99 -7.76 1.63
N THR A 66 10.58 -7.84 2.90
CA THR A 66 11.50 -7.69 4.03
C THR A 66 11.82 -9.07 4.58
N LEU A 67 13.09 -9.44 4.54
CA LEU A 67 13.60 -10.70 5.07
C LEU A 67 13.83 -10.61 6.58
N LYS A 68 13.90 -11.76 7.24
CA LYS A 68 14.14 -11.87 8.70
C LYS A 68 15.49 -11.32 9.14
N ASN A 69 16.50 -11.38 8.27
CA ASN A 69 17.81 -10.77 8.49
C ASN A 69 17.79 -9.23 8.36
N GLY A 70 16.64 -8.62 8.05
CA GLY A 70 16.48 -7.17 7.90
C GLY A 70 16.71 -6.65 6.47
N VAL A 71 17.19 -7.50 5.56
CA VAL A 71 17.38 -7.12 4.16
C VAL A 71 16.04 -6.90 3.48
N GLN A 72 15.90 -5.77 2.78
CA GLN A 72 14.77 -5.51 1.91
C GLN A 72 15.18 -5.75 0.46
N THR A 73 14.30 -6.41 -0.29
CA THR A 73 14.52 -6.67 -1.71
C THR A 73 13.25 -6.43 -2.50
N CYS A 74 13.42 -5.84 -3.66
CA CYS A 74 12.34 -5.60 -4.61
C CYS A 74 12.10 -6.85 -5.46
N LEU A 75 10.85 -7.18 -5.68
CA LEU A 75 10.41 -8.34 -6.46
C LEU A 75 9.74 -7.90 -7.75
N ASN A 76 9.83 -8.74 -8.78
CA ASN A 76 9.16 -8.51 -10.06
C ASN A 76 7.66 -8.86 -9.95
N PRO A 77 6.72 -7.90 -10.09
CA PRO A 77 5.28 -8.19 -10.05
C PRO A 77 4.78 -9.10 -11.16
N ASP A 78 5.50 -9.19 -12.29
CA ASP A 78 5.09 -10.01 -13.43
C ASP A 78 5.48 -11.49 -13.27
N SER A 79 6.46 -11.80 -12.40
CA SER A 79 6.95 -13.15 -12.17
C SER A 79 5.87 -14.06 -11.54
N ALA A 80 5.70 -15.25 -12.13
CA ALA A 80 4.78 -16.27 -11.63
C ALA A 80 5.12 -16.70 -10.18
N ASP A 81 6.41 -16.84 -9.89
CA ASP A 81 6.89 -17.23 -8.54
C ASP A 81 6.53 -16.18 -7.50
N VAL A 82 6.63 -14.89 -7.86
CA VAL A 82 6.28 -13.78 -6.97
C VAL A 82 4.78 -13.75 -6.70
N LYS A 83 3.94 -13.99 -7.72
CA LYS A 83 2.48 -14.11 -7.57
C LYS A 83 2.11 -15.27 -6.63
N GLU A 84 2.78 -16.40 -6.78
CA GLU A 84 2.57 -17.56 -5.89
C GLU A 84 3.02 -17.26 -4.46
N LEU A 85 4.16 -16.58 -4.29
CA LEU A 85 4.70 -16.17 -2.99
C LEU A 85 3.71 -15.26 -2.25
N ILE A 86 3.13 -14.26 -2.92
CA ILE A 86 2.10 -13.38 -2.35
C ILE A 86 0.92 -14.21 -1.86
N LYS A 87 0.37 -15.09 -2.71
CA LYS A 87 -0.80 -15.93 -2.38
C LYS A 87 -0.52 -16.83 -1.17
N LYS A 88 0.67 -17.43 -1.09
CA LYS A 88 1.09 -18.26 0.04
C LYS A 88 1.28 -17.42 1.32
N TRP A 89 1.84 -16.21 1.20
CA TRP A 89 2.02 -15.28 2.32
C TRP A 89 0.70 -14.81 2.91
N GLU A 90 -0.24 -14.36 2.09
CA GLU A 90 -1.56 -13.90 2.53
C GLU A 90 -2.31 -14.99 3.30
N LYS A 91 -2.28 -16.23 2.79
CA LYS A 91 -2.85 -17.40 3.47
C LYS A 91 -2.22 -17.58 4.85
N GLN A 92 -0.88 -17.54 4.97
CA GLN A 92 -0.20 -17.66 6.26
C GLN A 92 -0.57 -16.54 7.24
N VAL A 93 -0.61 -15.29 6.77
CA VAL A 93 -0.94 -14.13 7.61
C VAL A 93 -2.38 -14.21 8.12
N SER A 94 -3.32 -14.59 7.26
CA SER A 94 -4.74 -14.78 7.63
C SER A 94 -4.90 -15.86 8.71
N GLN A 95 -4.22 -17.00 8.56
CA GLN A 95 -4.27 -18.08 9.55
C GLN A 95 -3.66 -17.65 10.90
N LYS A 96 -2.50 -16.98 10.88
CA LYS A 96 -1.88 -16.42 12.10
C LYS A 96 -2.80 -15.40 12.80
N LYS A 97 -3.52 -14.56 12.04
CA LYS A 97 -4.49 -13.59 12.58
C LYS A 97 -5.67 -14.28 13.26
N LYS A 98 -6.24 -15.35 12.66
CA LYS A 98 -7.31 -16.15 13.27
C LYS A 98 -6.87 -16.75 14.61
N GLN A 99 -5.69 -17.36 14.66
CA GLN A 99 -5.13 -17.91 15.89
C GLN A 99 -4.93 -16.84 16.97
N LYS A 100 -4.41 -15.66 16.62
CA LYS A 100 -4.23 -14.54 17.56
C LYS A 100 -5.57 -14.04 18.11
N ASN A 101 -6.61 -13.96 17.28
CA ASN A 101 -7.95 -13.57 17.70
C ASN A 101 -8.59 -14.60 18.63
N GLY A 102 -8.43 -15.90 18.35
CA GLY A 102 -8.88 -16.98 19.23
C GLY A 102 -8.24 -16.89 20.62
N LYS A 103 -6.91 -16.72 20.68
CA LYS A 103 -6.18 -16.52 21.95
C LYS A 103 -6.63 -15.26 22.69
N LYS A 104 -6.87 -14.15 21.99
CA LYS A 104 -7.38 -12.89 22.59
C LYS A 104 -8.76 -13.07 23.19
N HIS A 105 -9.66 -13.78 22.50
CA HIS A 105 -11.00 -14.07 22.98
C HIS A 105 -10.96 -14.97 24.23
N GLN A 106 -10.13 -16.00 24.22
CA GLN A 106 -9.95 -16.88 25.37
C GLN A 106 -9.34 -16.14 26.57
N LYS A 107 -8.32 -15.29 26.36
CA LYS A 107 -7.74 -14.43 27.40
C LYS A 107 -8.78 -13.49 28.01
N LYS A 108 -9.64 -12.86 27.19
CA LYS A 108 -10.75 -12.01 27.67
C LYS A 108 -11.76 -12.79 28.51
N LYS A 109 -12.13 -14.02 28.10
CA LYS A 109 -13.01 -14.90 28.88
C LYS A 109 -12.40 -15.23 30.25
N VAL A 110 -11.12 -15.63 30.28
CA VAL A 110 -10.40 -15.93 31.54
C VAL A 110 -10.30 -14.70 32.45
N LEU A 111 -9.98 -13.53 31.89
CA LEU A 111 -9.94 -12.26 32.64
C LEU A 111 -11.32 -11.87 33.23
N LYS A 112 -12.41 -12.10 32.49
CA LYS A 112 -13.78 -11.82 32.98
C LYS A 112 -14.17 -12.75 34.13
N VAL A 113 -13.82 -14.04 34.05
CA VAL A 113 -14.02 -15.01 35.14
C VAL A 113 -13.26 -14.57 36.40
N ARG A 114 -11.96 -14.26 36.27
CA ARG A 114 -11.14 -13.80 37.40
C ARG A 114 -11.65 -12.50 38.03
N LYS A 115 -12.14 -11.53 37.23
CA LYS A 115 -12.71 -10.28 37.75
C LYS A 115 -14.03 -10.50 38.51
N SER A 116 -14.88 -11.40 38.04
CA SER A 116 -16.13 -11.79 38.74
C SER A 116 -15.83 -12.42 40.10
N GLN A 117 -14.84 -13.32 40.16
CA GLN A 117 -14.41 -13.95 41.41
C GLN A 117 -13.86 -12.92 42.42
N ARG A 118 -12.99 -12.00 41.97
CA ARG A 118 -12.44 -10.95 42.85
C ARG A 118 -13.50 -9.99 43.39
N SER A 119 -14.56 -9.69 42.62
CA SER A 119 -15.66 -8.85 43.08
C SER A 119 -16.52 -9.51 44.15
N ARG A 120 -16.71 -10.83 44.09
CA ARG A 120 -17.42 -11.58 45.14
C ARG A 120 -16.63 -11.57 46.44
N GLN A 121 -15.31 -11.79 46.38
CA GLN A 121 -14.46 -11.78 47.57
C GLN A 121 -14.44 -10.43 48.30
N LYS A 122 -14.49 -9.29 47.58
CA LYS A 122 -14.51 -7.96 48.20
C LYS A 122 -15.81 -7.56 48.91
N LYS A 123 -16.93 -8.26 48.68
CA LYS A 123 -18.24 -7.94 49.29
C LYS A 123 -18.50 -8.73 50.58
N THR A 124 -17.71 -9.78 50.82
CA THR A 124 -17.79 -10.64 52.02
C THR A 124 -16.82 -10.20 53.12
N THR A 125 -16.14 -9.07 52.94
CA THR A 125 -15.36 -8.35 53.95
C THR A 125 -15.96 -6.97 54.08
#